data_AF-A0A7X4GJ34-F1
#
_entry.id   AF-A0A7X4GJ34-F1
#
_cell.length_a   1.000
_cell.length_b   1.000
_cell.length_c   1.000
_cell.angle_alpha   90.00
_cell.angle_beta   90.00
_cell.angle_gamma   90.00
#
_symmetry.space_group_name_H-M   'P 1'
#
loop_
_entity.id
_entity.type
_entity.pdbx_description
1 polymer ?
#
loop_
_entity_poly.entity_id
_entity_poly.type
_entity_poly.pdbx_seq_one_letter_code
_entity_poly.pdbx_strand_id
1 'polypeptide(L)'
;MNDETRAQRIDNIRVQRAIEKVAAGYDSAAQNADAQMAMLRIQGDMAVTQSERRRIALELLRLEQEQYERALMRMPQITGWSYAVVFRGTSSAASASVAVSERETGGLYEPRVFEDDTLTPGSYWWWVRIYDAADNLLSISPAASGTIV
;
A
#
# COMPACT_ATOMS: atom_id res chain seq x y z
N MET A 1 -20.20 2.53 29.91
CA MET A 1 -19.87 2.84 28.50
C MET A 1 -19.23 4.21 28.52
N ASN A 2 -17.89 4.26 28.45
CA ASN A 2 -17.09 5.47 28.73
C ASN A 2 -17.17 6.46 27.57
N ASP A 3 -17.20 7.76 27.89
CA ASP A 3 -17.25 8.85 26.91
C ASP A 3 -16.04 8.84 25.95
N GLU A 4 -14.89 8.32 26.38
CA GLU A 4 -13.71 8.08 25.54
C GLU A 4 -13.98 7.13 24.37
N THR A 5 -14.72 6.04 24.60
CA THR A 5 -15.04 5.06 23.55
C THR A 5 -16.01 5.66 22.52
N ARG A 6 -16.84 6.62 22.95
CA ARG A 6 -17.75 7.36 22.06
C ARG A 6 -16.99 8.40 21.23
N ALA A 7 -16.04 9.10 21.84
CA ALA A 7 -15.17 10.06 21.14
C ALA A 7 -14.31 9.37 20.06
N GLN A 8 -13.64 8.27 20.41
CA GLN A 8 -12.86 7.47 19.44
C GLN A 8 -13.70 6.99 18.27
N ARG A 9 -14.94 6.53 18.51
CA ARG A 9 -15.83 6.08 17.44
C ARG A 9 -16.21 7.21 16.47
N ILE A 10 -16.40 8.41 16.98
CA ILE A 10 -16.72 9.59 16.15
C ILE A 10 -15.51 9.97 15.28
N ASP A 11 -14.30 9.93 15.84
CA ASP A 11 -13.09 10.26 15.09
C ASP A 11 -12.77 9.21 14.02
N ASN A 12 -12.95 7.92 14.31
CA ASN A 12 -12.82 6.85 13.31
C ASN A 12 -13.79 7.05 12.13
N ILE A 13 -15.05 7.44 12.41
CA ILE A 13 -16.03 7.72 11.35
C ILE A 13 -15.63 8.94 10.50
N ARG A 14 -15.05 9.98 11.11
CA ARG A 14 -14.57 11.16 10.39
C ARG A 14 -13.40 10.83 9.48
N VAL A 15 -12.44 10.03 9.97
CA VAL A 15 -11.31 9.54 9.18
C VAL A 15 -11.80 8.70 8.01
N GLN A 16 -12.74 7.77 8.25
CA GLN A 16 -13.30 6.92 7.20
C GLN A 16 -13.98 7.73 6.09
N ARG A 17 -14.77 8.76 6.45
CA ARG A 17 -15.39 9.65 5.46
C ARG A 17 -14.38 10.50 4.69
N ALA A 18 -13.30 10.92 5.34
CA ALA A 18 -12.22 11.64 4.66
C ALA A 18 -11.53 10.75 3.62
N ILE A 19 -11.30 9.47 3.95
CA ILE A 19 -10.75 8.47 3.04
C ILE A 19 -11.69 8.25 1.85
N GLU A 20 -12.98 8.04 2.09
CA GLU A 20 -13.97 7.85 1.02
C GLU A 20 -14.03 9.05 0.07
N LYS A 21 -13.99 10.27 0.61
CA LYS A 21 -13.99 11.50 -0.19
C LYS A 21 -12.74 11.64 -1.05
N VAL A 22 -11.57 11.28 -0.50
CA VAL A 22 -10.30 11.29 -1.22
C VAL A 22 -10.28 10.20 -2.31
N ALA A 23 -10.77 8.99 -2.00
CA ALA A 23 -10.91 7.90 -2.96
C ALA A 23 -11.84 8.28 -4.13
N ALA A 24 -13.01 8.87 -3.84
CA ALA A 24 -13.92 9.35 -4.88
C ALA A 24 -13.31 10.45 -5.77
N GLY A 25 -12.48 11.32 -5.19
CA GLY A 25 -11.71 12.31 -5.94
C GLY A 25 -10.71 11.66 -6.91
N TYR A 26 -10.08 10.55 -6.51
CA TYR A 26 -9.18 9.80 -7.37
C TYR A 26 -9.89 9.05 -8.48
N ASP A 27 -11.03 8.43 -8.21
CA ASP A 27 -11.83 7.70 -9.22
C ASP A 27 -12.32 8.63 -10.33
N SER A 28 -12.84 9.81 -9.97
CA SER A 28 -13.28 10.80 -10.96
C SER A 28 -12.13 11.32 -11.84
N ALA A 29 -10.95 11.53 -11.25
CA ALA A 29 -9.76 11.93 -11.99
C ALA A 29 -9.20 10.79 -12.88
N ALA A 30 -9.37 9.52 -12.49
CA ALA A 30 -9.03 8.37 -13.32
C ALA A 30 -9.94 8.29 -14.55
N GLN A 31 -11.26 8.35 -14.33
CA GLN A 31 -12.27 8.31 -15.38
C GLN A 31 -12.07 9.42 -16.43
N ASN A 32 -11.72 10.63 -16.00
CA ASN A 32 -11.45 11.75 -16.91
C ASN A 32 -10.23 11.51 -17.80
N ALA A 33 -9.17 10.89 -17.27
CA ALA A 33 -7.97 10.60 -18.03
C ALA A 33 -8.16 9.42 -18.99
N ASP A 34 -8.88 8.39 -18.58
CA ASP A 34 -9.27 7.28 -19.45
C ASP A 34 -10.11 7.76 -20.63
N ALA A 35 -11.04 8.69 -20.38
CA ALA A 35 -11.83 9.32 -21.44
C ALA A 35 -10.95 10.12 -22.43
N GLN A 36 -9.92 10.83 -21.96
CA GLN A 36 -8.97 11.54 -22.82
C GLN A 36 -8.12 10.59 -23.67
N MET A 37 -7.62 9.50 -23.09
CA MET A 37 -6.89 8.47 -23.84
C MET A 37 -7.75 7.79 -24.89
N ALA A 38 -9.01 7.47 -24.56
CA ALA A 38 -9.97 6.90 -25.50
C ALA A 38 -10.24 7.85 -26.67
N MET A 39 -10.41 9.15 -26.42
CA MET A 39 -10.55 10.16 -27.47
C MET A 39 -9.33 10.26 -28.37
N LEU A 40 -8.12 10.24 -27.80
CA LEU A 40 -6.88 10.26 -28.59
C LEU A 40 -6.68 9.00 -29.44
N ARG A 41 -7.07 7.83 -28.94
CA ARG A 41 -7.06 6.58 -29.72
C ARG A 41 -7.99 6.67 -30.92
N ILE A 42 -9.22 7.14 -30.71
CA ILE A 42 -10.20 7.37 -31.78
C ILE A 42 -9.67 8.39 -32.80
N GLN A 43 -9.03 9.48 -32.35
CA GLN A 43 -8.39 10.45 -33.25
C GLN A 43 -7.24 9.85 -34.05
N GLY A 44 -6.45 8.96 -33.45
CA GLY A 44 -5.36 8.24 -34.13
C GLY A 44 -5.86 7.34 -35.25
N ASP A 45 -6.99 6.65 -35.03
CA ASP A 45 -7.64 5.80 -36.04
C ASP A 45 -8.24 6.62 -37.20
N MET A 46 -8.68 7.85 -36.93
CA MET A 46 -9.22 8.77 -37.94
C MET A 46 -8.15 9.63 -38.65
N ALA A 47 -6.91 9.62 -38.16
CA ALA A 47 -5.86 10.48 -38.68
C ALA A 47 -5.44 10.06 -40.10
N VAL A 48 -5.57 11.00 -41.03
CA VAL A 48 -5.34 10.75 -42.46
C VAL A 48 -3.85 10.90 -42.81
N THR A 49 -3.09 11.67 -42.02
CA THR A 49 -1.67 11.94 -42.27
C THR A 49 -0.73 11.23 -41.29
N GLN A 50 0.49 10.92 -41.74
CA GLN A 50 1.53 10.33 -40.87
C GLN A 50 2.01 11.30 -39.78
N SER A 51 2.07 12.59 -40.08
CA SER A 51 2.47 13.63 -39.12
C SER A 51 1.48 13.73 -37.95
N GLU A 52 0.19 13.65 -38.24
CA GLU A 52 -0.88 13.69 -37.25
C GLU A 52 -0.92 12.42 -36.39
N ARG A 53 -0.78 11.24 -37.00
CA ARG A 53 -0.61 9.97 -36.27
C ARG A 53 0.58 10.00 -35.31
N ARG A 54 1.73 10.53 -35.76
CA ARG A 54 2.92 10.65 -34.92
C ARG A 54 2.71 11.62 -33.76
N ARG A 55 2.02 12.73 -33.98
CA ARG A 55 1.68 13.69 -32.91
C ARG A 55 0.78 13.02 -31.86
N ILE A 56 -0.28 12.35 -32.29
CA ILE A 56 -1.25 11.68 -31.41
C ILE A 56 -0.56 10.56 -30.61
N ALA A 57 0.31 9.77 -31.25
CA ALA A 57 1.05 8.69 -30.57
C ALA A 57 1.97 9.22 -29.45
N LEU A 58 2.64 10.36 -29.68
CA LEU A 58 3.48 10.99 -28.66
C LEU A 58 2.65 11.54 -27.48
N GLU A 59 1.49 12.11 -27.77
CA GLU A 59 0.57 12.63 -26.76
C GLU A 59 -0.02 11.50 -25.90
N LEU A 60 -0.36 10.38 -26.54
CA LEU A 60 -0.84 9.17 -25.89
C LEU A 60 0.25 8.56 -24.98
N LEU A 61 1.48 8.43 -25.48
CA LEU A 61 2.61 7.95 -24.69
C LEU A 61 2.87 8.83 -23.45
N ARG A 62 2.79 10.16 -23.62
CA ARG A 62 2.93 11.10 -22.51
C ARG A 62 1.81 10.91 -21.47
N LEU A 63 0.56 10.79 -21.92
CA LEU A 63 -0.57 10.55 -21.01
C LEU A 63 -0.47 9.21 -20.29
N GLU A 64 0.02 8.16 -20.95
CA GLU A 64 0.29 6.86 -20.33
C GLU A 64 1.39 6.96 -19.26
N GLN A 65 2.47 7.70 -19.52
CA GLN A 65 3.51 7.96 -18.52
C GLN A 65 2.99 8.77 -17.33
N GLU A 66 2.22 9.84 -17.58
CA GLU A 66 1.60 10.63 -16.51
C GLU A 66 0.60 9.78 -15.69
N GLN A 67 -0.15 8.88 -16.33
CA GLN A 67 -1.01 7.92 -15.62
C GLN A 67 -0.21 6.95 -14.77
N TYR A 68 0.91 6.45 -15.28
CA TYR A 68 1.78 5.55 -14.54
C TYR A 68 2.40 6.23 -13.32
N GLU A 69 2.91 7.45 -13.47
CA GLU A 69 3.43 8.27 -12.37
C GLU A 69 2.35 8.61 -11.35
N ARG A 70 1.14 8.97 -11.81
CA ARG A 70 0.00 9.21 -10.92
C ARG A 70 -0.44 7.94 -10.23
N ALA A 71 -0.41 6.78 -10.87
CA ALA A 71 -0.72 5.50 -10.24
C ALA A 71 0.29 5.14 -9.15
N LEU A 72 1.58 5.41 -9.38
CA LEU A 72 2.63 5.31 -8.37
C LEU A 72 2.42 6.29 -7.21
N MET A 73 2.00 7.52 -7.46
CA MET A 73 1.65 8.48 -6.39
C MET A 73 0.28 8.19 -5.73
N ARG A 74 -0.61 7.46 -6.41
CA ARG A 74 -1.95 7.04 -5.93
C ARG A 74 -1.91 5.72 -5.18
N MET A 75 -0.82 4.96 -5.23
CA MET A 75 -0.57 3.95 -4.21
C MET A 75 -0.72 4.69 -2.91
N PRO A 76 -1.75 4.36 -2.11
CA PRO A 76 -2.09 5.21 -1.01
C PRO A 76 -0.83 5.23 -0.15
N GLN A 77 -0.31 6.44 0.05
CA GLN A 77 0.38 6.77 1.26
C GLN A 77 -0.60 6.50 2.41
N ILE A 78 -0.82 5.22 2.68
CA ILE A 78 -1.17 4.59 3.94
C ILE A 78 0.06 4.80 4.83
N THR A 79 0.55 6.03 4.91
CA THR A 79 1.68 6.42 5.74
C THR A 79 1.03 6.95 6.99
N GLY A 80 0.99 6.12 8.03
CA GLY A 80 0.63 6.55 9.39
C GLY A 80 -0.67 5.98 9.97
N TRP A 81 -1.52 5.28 9.22
CA TRP A 81 -2.68 4.56 9.82
C TRP A 81 -2.42 3.09 10.08
N SER A 82 -1.32 2.54 9.56
CA SER A 82 -0.87 1.19 9.86
C SER A 82 0.64 1.11 9.89
N TYR A 83 1.13 0.10 10.60
CA TYR A 83 2.56 -0.19 10.71
C TYR A 83 2.79 -1.70 10.76
N ALA A 84 3.96 -2.12 10.28
CA ALA A 84 4.40 -3.52 10.34
C ALA A 84 5.46 -3.71 11.43
N VAL A 85 5.46 -4.88 12.06
CA VAL A 85 6.48 -5.30 13.03
C VAL A 85 6.81 -6.78 12.79
N VAL A 86 8.09 -7.12 12.84
CA VAL A 86 8.58 -8.49 12.77
C VAL A 86 8.63 -9.07 14.18
N PHE A 87 8.08 -10.28 14.33
CA PHE A 87 8.07 -11.06 15.56
C PHE A 87 8.88 -12.33 15.37
N ARG A 88 9.60 -12.76 16.41
CA ARG A 88 10.39 -13.99 16.45
C ARG A 88 9.97 -14.88 17.61
N GLY A 89 9.93 -16.19 17.39
CA GLY A 89 9.72 -17.21 18.41
C GLY A 89 10.71 -18.38 18.26
N THR A 90 10.89 -19.14 19.33
CA THR A 90 11.69 -20.38 19.36
C THR A 90 10.83 -21.64 19.19
N SER A 91 9.56 -21.46 18.83
CA SER A 91 8.61 -22.51 18.46
C SER A 91 7.70 -21.99 17.36
N SER A 92 6.90 -22.86 16.74
CA SER A 92 5.90 -22.47 15.74
C SER A 92 4.67 -21.75 16.32
N ALA A 93 4.59 -21.52 17.63
CA ALA A 93 3.48 -20.84 18.27
C ALA A 93 3.64 -19.31 18.15
N ALA A 94 2.90 -18.70 17.22
CA ALA A 94 2.95 -17.26 16.99
C ALA A 94 2.62 -16.44 18.26
N SER A 95 1.71 -16.89 19.12
CA SER A 95 1.33 -16.18 20.35
C SER A 95 2.48 -16.06 21.37
N ALA A 96 3.49 -16.93 21.30
CA ALA A 96 4.65 -16.92 22.18
C ALA A 96 5.86 -16.13 21.61
N SER A 97 5.67 -15.48 20.45
CA SER A 97 6.73 -14.69 19.81
C SER A 97 6.86 -13.28 20.40
N VAL A 98 8.06 -12.71 20.26
CA VAL A 98 8.42 -11.36 20.72
C VAL A 98 8.77 -10.47 19.54
N ALA A 99 8.47 -9.17 19.63
CA ALA A 99 8.85 -8.21 18.60
C ALA A 99 10.38 -8.08 18.54
N VAL A 100 10.94 -8.12 17.33
CA VAL A 100 12.38 -8.01 17.06
C VAL A 100 12.75 -6.88 16.10
N SER A 101 11.75 -6.19 15.51
CA SER A 101 11.96 -4.97 14.72
C SER A 101 11.27 -3.78 15.37
N GLU A 102 11.67 -2.57 14.94
CA GLU A 102 10.89 -1.36 15.19
C GLU A 102 9.58 -1.34 14.38
N ARG A 103 8.74 -0.33 14.64
CA ARG A 103 7.49 -0.10 13.90
C ARG A 103 7.83 0.49 12.52
N GLU A 104 7.58 -0.27 11.48
CA GLU A 104 7.77 0.16 10.11
C GLU A 104 6.50 0.82 9.56
N THR A 105 6.61 2.08 9.13
CA THR A 105 5.49 2.87 8.59
C THR A 105 5.71 3.23 7.13
N GLY A 106 4.61 3.39 6.39
CA GLY A 106 4.65 3.76 4.97
C GLY A 106 5.16 2.62 4.08
N GLY A 107 4.82 2.65 2.79
CA GLY A 107 5.38 1.69 1.81
C GLY A 107 5.20 0.21 2.19
N LEU A 108 4.15 -0.16 2.93
CA LEU A 108 3.86 -1.57 3.29
C LEU A 108 3.51 -2.44 2.07
N TYR A 109 3.26 -1.81 0.93
CA TYR A 109 3.04 -2.44 -0.37
C TYR A 109 4.34 -2.71 -1.13
N GLU A 110 5.47 -2.18 -0.66
CA GLU A 110 6.78 -2.40 -1.28
C GLU A 110 7.46 -3.61 -0.63
N PRO A 111 8.22 -4.42 -1.40
CA PRO A 111 9.04 -5.47 -0.82
C PRO A 111 10.04 -4.89 0.18
N ARG A 112 10.05 -5.43 1.40
CA ARG A 112 10.98 -5.06 2.46
C ARG A 112 11.71 -6.27 3.00
N VAL A 113 12.91 -6.04 3.51
CA VAL A 113 13.77 -7.06 4.09
C VAL A 113 14.09 -6.67 5.53
N PHE A 114 14.11 -7.66 6.41
CA PHE A 114 14.56 -7.54 7.79
C PHE A 114 15.68 -8.55 8.01
N GLU A 115 16.77 -8.10 8.63
CA GLU A 115 17.93 -8.91 9.00
C GLU A 115 18.00 -9.04 10.52
N ASP A 116 18.23 -10.26 11.01
CA ASP A 116 18.29 -10.58 12.45
C ASP A 116 19.67 -11.15 12.80
N ASP A 117 20.58 -10.26 13.20
CA ASP A 117 22.00 -10.59 13.39
C ASP A 117 22.32 -11.07 14.81
N THR A 118 21.33 -11.17 15.69
CA THR A 118 21.51 -11.41 17.13
C THR A 118 21.12 -12.82 17.56
N LEU A 119 21.30 -13.80 16.67
CA LEU A 119 20.82 -15.17 16.85
C LEU A 119 21.90 -16.09 17.40
N THR A 120 21.57 -16.81 18.46
CA THR A 120 22.33 -17.98 18.91
C THR A 120 21.95 -19.21 18.07
N PRO A 121 22.77 -20.28 18.06
CA PRO A 121 22.37 -21.54 17.41
C PRO A 121 21.03 -22.06 17.93
N GLY A 122 20.15 -22.47 17.01
CA GLY A 122 18.79 -22.89 17.34
C GLY A 122 17.80 -22.73 16.17
N SER A 123 16.58 -23.24 16.36
CA SER A 123 15.49 -23.07 15.40
C SER A 123 14.59 -21.90 15.78
N TYR A 124 14.26 -21.08 14.79
CA TYR A 124 13.47 -19.87 14.95
C TYR A 124 12.35 -19.81 13.92
N TRP A 125 11.29 -19.11 14.31
CA TRP A 125 10.14 -18.79 13.48
C TRP A 125 9.92 -17.28 13.51
N TRP A 126 9.63 -16.69 12.35
CA TRP A 126 9.34 -15.28 12.20
C TRP A 126 7.96 -15.04 11.60
N TRP A 127 7.31 -13.97 12.06
CA TRP A 127 6.03 -13.50 11.56
C TRP A 127 6.09 -12.00 11.36
N VAL A 128 5.44 -11.52 10.30
CA VAL A 128 5.16 -10.10 10.12
C VAL A 128 3.74 -9.85 10.59
N ARG A 129 3.55 -8.89 11.49
CA ARG A 129 2.24 -8.44 11.93
C ARG A 129 2.01 -7.01 11.47
N ILE A 130 0.82 -6.75 10.96
CA ILE A 130 0.38 -5.41 10.55
C ILE A 130 -0.67 -4.96 11.55
N TYR A 131 -0.47 -3.77 12.09
CA TYR A 131 -1.35 -3.12 13.05
C TYR A 131 -1.91 -1.84 12.45
N ASP A 132 -3.05 -1.37 12.94
CA ASP A 132 -3.48 0.01 12.73
C ASP A 132 -2.79 0.98 13.70
N ALA A 133 -3.02 2.28 13.55
CA ALA A 133 -2.45 3.33 14.42
C ALA A 133 -2.94 3.28 15.88
N ALA A 134 -3.98 2.49 16.18
CA ALA A 134 -4.49 2.26 17.53
C ALA A 134 -4.01 0.91 18.11
N ASP A 135 -2.98 0.31 17.51
CA ASP A 135 -2.37 -0.97 17.88
C ASP A 135 -3.33 -2.17 17.77
N ASN A 136 -4.41 -2.08 16.98
CA ASN A 136 -5.26 -3.22 16.67
C ASN A 136 -4.58 -4.08 15.59
N LEU A 137 -4.53 -5.39 15.82
CA LEU A 137 -3.99 -6.33 14.83
C LEU A 137 -4.91 -6.43 13.61
N LEU A 138 -4.38 -6.07 12.44
CA LEU A 138 -5.07 -6.18 11.16
C LEU A 138 -4.77 -7.51 10.46
N SER A 139 -3.51 -7.95 10.51
CA SER A 139 -3.06 -9.15 9.79
C SER A 139 -1.80 -9.75 10.40
N ILE A 140 -1.62 -11.06 10.20
CA ILE A 140 -0.41 -11.82 10.53
C ILE A 140 -0.01 -12.64 9.30
N SER A 141 1.28 -12.62 8.96
CA SER A 141 1.83 -13.45 7.89
C SER A 141 1.85 -14.94 8.29
N PRO A 142 2.00 -15.85 7.32
CA PRO A 142 2.50 -17.20 7.60
C PRO A 142 3.88 -17.15 8.28
N ALA A 143 4.23 -18.22 9.00
CA ALA A 143 5.53 -18.32 9.64
C ALA A 143 6.63 -18.56 8.60
N ALA A 144 7.68 -17.75 8.62
CA ALA A 144 8.98 -18.13 8.07
C ALA A 144 9.75 -18.90 9.15
N SER A 145 10.59 -19.88 8.78
CA SER A 145 11.39 -20.62 9.76
C SER A 145 12.81 -20.88 9.25
N GLY A 146 13.73 -21.07 10.19
CA GLY A 146 15.14 -21.26 9.91
C GLY A 146 15.88 -21.86 11.10
N THR A 147 17.02 -22.47 10.84
CA THR A 147 17.92 -22.99 11.88
C THR A 147 19.28 -22.35 11.73
N ILE A 148 19.78 -21.78 12.82
CA ILE A 148 21.13 -21.23 12.92
C ILE A 148 22.02 -22.32 13.50
N VAL A 149 23.15 -22.57 12.83
CA VAL A 149 24.15 -23.60 13.17
C VAL A 149 25.39 -22.99 13.81
#